data_AF-A0A507E3Z8-F1
#
_entry.id   AF-A0A507E3Z8-F1
#
_cell.length_a   1.000
_cell.length_b   1.000
_cell.length_c   1.000
_cell.angle_alpha   90.00
_cell.angle_beta   90.00
_cell.angle_gamma   90.00
#
_symmetry.space_group_name_H-M   'P 1'
#
loop_
_entity.id
_entity.type
_entity.pdbx_description
1 polymer ?
#
loop_
_entity_poly.entity_id
_entity_poly.type
_entity_poly.pdbx_seq_one_letter_code
_entity_poly.pdbx_strand_id
1 'polypeptide(L)'
;MQLLTFPLLLLPLLASAAPTGAFKICTADTNKAISLKSYGEHKAALPYSVHLPQNIKTYDPNTPIEVTISGIASYTEIVLYAAQFQYHQNHTGTWVELNDDYTTLDGNDEKADPAGCGSYGKGATLSSKNDKQKNLPVTLKWLPPVQPLNDSIKFYGIVVQGGNQGFKMVTTDVGVTAANPWPETKRQNSATRHAAAASTLLVIAGALVTTFII
;
A
#
# COMPACT_ATOMS: atom_id res chain seq x y z
N MET A 1 -57.58 29.92 -29.59
CA MET A 1 -56.19 29.45 -29.40
C MET A 1 -55.96 29.27 -27.90
N GLN A 2 -56.01 28.03 -27.40
CA GLN A 2 -55.73 27.72 -25.99
C GLN A 2 -54.22 27.53 -25.83
N LEU A 3 -53.60 28.39 -25.04
CA LEU A 3 -52.20 28.27 -24.62
C LEU A 3 -52.13 27.23 -23.48
N LEU A 4 -51.54 26.07 -23.78
CA LEU A 4 -51.19 25.06 -22.79
C LEU A 4 -49.91 25.50 -22.07
N THR A 5 -50.04 25.93 -20.82
CA THR A 5 -48.92 26.13 -19.90
C THR A 5 -48.46 24.78 -19.36
N PHE A 6 -47.29 24.31 -19.80
CA PHE A 6 -46.59 23.18 -19.19
C PHE A 6 -45.89 23.62 -17.89
N PRO A 7 -46.15 22.99 -16.73
CA PRO A 7 -45.37 23.24 -15.54
C PRO A 7 -43.98 22.61 -15.70
N LEU A 8 -42.95 23.45 -15.70
CA LEU A 8 -41.55 23.03 -15.66
C LEU A 8 -41.28 22.34 -14.31
N LEU A 9 -41.29 21.02 -14.29
CA LEU A 9 -40.81 20.22 -13.15
C LEU A 9 -39.29 20.40 -13.05
N LEU A 10 -38.83 21.26 -12.14
CA LEU A 10 -37.44 21.27 -11.68
C LEU A 10 -37.17 19.94 -10.96
N LEU A 11 -36.55 18.98 -11.64
CA LEU A 11 -35.91 17.86 -10.93
C LEU A 11 -34.72 18.41 -10.14
N PRO A 12 -34.60 18.11 -8.84
CA PRO A 12 -33.39 18.42 -8.09
C PRO A 12 -32.25 17.61 -8.71
N LEU A 13 -31.33 18.31 -9.36
CA LEU A 13 -30.04 17.75 -9.76
C LEU A 13 -29.35 17.31 -8.48
N LEU A 14 -29.31 16.00 -8.20
CA LEU A 14 -28.45 15.47 -7.14
C LEU A 14 -27.02 15.76 -7.55
N ALA A 15 -26.46 16.85 -7.02
CA ALA A 15 -25.04 17.12 -7.10
C ALA A 15 -24.33 15.99 -6.35
N SER A 16 -23.79 15.03 -7.10
CA SER A 16 -22.82 14.09 -6.55
C SER A 16 -21.66 14.92 -6.05
N ALA A 17 -21.42 14.90 -4.74
CA ALA A 17 -20.22 15.48 -4.17
C ALA A 17 -19.01 14.93 -4.93
N ALA A 18 -18.03 15.79 -5.21
CA ALA A 18 -16.79 15.34 -5.82
C ALA A 18 -16.14 14.30 -4.89
N PRO A 19 -15.53 13.24 -5.46
CA PRO A 19 -14.92 12.18 -4.67
C PRO A 19 -13.93 12.80 -3.68
N THR A 20 -14.15 12.55 -2.40
CA THR A 20 -13.16 12.87 -1.36
C THR A 20 -11.97 11.95 -1.56
N GLY A 21 -10.75 12.49 -1.43
CA GLY A 21 -9.52 11.74 -1.67
C GLY A 21 -9.26 10.60 -0.70
N ALA A 22 -8.00 10.23 -0.51
CA ALA A 22 -7.67 9.01 0.22
C ALA A 22 -8.05 9.06 1.70
N PHE A 23 -8.22 7.87 2.30
CA PHE A 23 -8.50 7.72 3.73
C PHE A 23 -7.42 8.40 4.57
N LYS A 24 -7.82 9.19 5.58
CA LYS A 24 -6.89 10.07 6.32
C LYS A 24 -6.47 9.54 7.70
N ILE A 25 -6.43 8.23 7.86
CA ILE A 25 -6.02 7.59 9.12
C ILE A 25 -4.95 6.56 8.79
N CYS A 26 -3.82 6.59 9.48
CA CYS A 26 -2.74 5.65 9.24
C CYS A 26 -2.98 4.28 9.88
N THR A 27 -3.57 4.24 11.08
CA THR A 27 -3.85 2.99 11.79
C THR A 27 -5.33 2.62 11.72
N ALA A 28 -5.65 1.35 11.90
CA ALA A 28 -7.02 0.85 12.02
C ALA A 28 -7.61 1.21 13.39
N ASP A 29 -7.63 2.50 13.73
CA ASP A 29 -8.17 3.05 14.97
C ASP A 29 -9.64 3.42 14.76
N THR A 30 -10.52 2.64 15.38
CA THR A 30 -11.97 2.82 15.25
C THR A 30 -12.45 4.12 15.89
N ASN A 31 -11.77 4.62 16.93
CA ASN A 31 -12.13 5.89 17.56
C ASN A 31 -11.81 7.06 16.64
N LYS A 32 -10.64 7.03 15.98
CA LYS A 32 -10.29 8.00 14.93
C LYS A 32 -11.30 7.94 13.78
N ALA A 33 -11.67 6.75 13.32
CA ALA A 33 -12.65 6.60 12.24
C ALA A 33 -14.05 7.15 12.62
N ILE A 34 -14.53 6.88 13.83
CA ILE A 34 -15.79 7.45 14.36
C ILE A 34 -15.71 8.98 14.42
N SER A 35 -14.56 9.54 14.82
CA SER A 35 -14.38 10.99 14.96
C SER A 35 -14.52 11.76 13.65
N LEU A 36 -14.31 11.10 12.50
CA LEU A 36 -14.50 11.69 11.18
C LEU A 36 -15.97 11.88 10.81
N LYS A 37 -16.89 11.18 11.49
CA LYS A 37 -18.37 11.20 11.32
C LYS A 37 -18.89 10.80 9.94
N SER A 38 -18.13 10.98 8.86
CA SER A 38 -18.52 10.67 7.49
C SER A 38 -18.73 9.18 7.23
N TYR A 39 -18.09 8.31 8.01
CA TYR A 39 -18.11 6.85 7.83
C TYR A 39 -19.18 6.15 8.66
N GLY A 40 -19.90 6.87 9.53
CA GLY A 40 -20.82 6.29 10.49
C GLY A 40 -20.14 5.52 11.62
N GLU A 41 -20.91 4.65 12.26
CA GLU A 41 -20.49 3.91 13.44
C GLU A 41 -19.76 2.61 13.08
N HIS A 42 -18.93 2.13 14.01
CA HIS A 42 -18.33 0.81 13.90
C HIS A 42 -19.40 -0.29 14.03
N LYS A 43 -19.47 -1.17 13.03
CA LYS A 43 -20.43 -2.29 12.96
C LYS A 43 -19.68 -3.61 12.78
N ALA A 44 -19.38 -4.29 13.89
CA ALA A 44 -18.66 -5.56 13.89
C ALA A 44 -19.36 -6.67 13.06
N ALA A 45 -20.70 -6.61 12.96
CA ALA A 45 -21.52 -7.54 12.20
C ALA A 45 -21.44 -7.36 10.67
N LEU A 46 -20.76 -6.33 10.16
CA LEU A 46 -20.57 -6.20 8.72
C LEU A 46 -19.79 -7.41 8.18
N PRO A 47 -20.17 -7.93 7.01
CA PRO A 47 -19.65 -9.19 6.50
C PRO A 47 -18.31 -9.00 5.77
N TYR A 48 -17.42 -8.13 6.26
CA TYR A 48 -16.08 -7.94 5.70
C TYR A 48 -15.03 -8.74 6.44
N SER A 49 -14.05 -9.25 5.69
CA SER A 49 -12.92 -10.00 6.22
C SER A 49 -11.69 -9.84 5.33
N VAL A 50 -10.52 -10.00 5.92
CA VAL A 50 -9.23 -9.99 5.21
C VAL A 50 -8.58 -11.36 5.36
N HIS A 51 -8.08 -11.89 4.24
CA HIS A 51 -7.52 -13.22 4.14
C HIS A 51 -6.18 -13.19 3.41
N LEU A 52 -5.31 -14.10 3.83
CA LEU A 52 -4.09 -14.46 3.10
C LEU A 52 -4.33 -15.76 2.32
N PRO A 53 -3.42 -16.15 1.40
CA PRO A 53 -3.55 -17.41 0.68
C PRO A 53 -3.62 -18.57 1.67
N GLN A 54 -4.42 -19.59 1.34
CA GLN A 54 -4.63 -20.72 2.24
C GLN A 54 -3.31 -21.38 2.64
N ASN A 55 -3.19 -21.71 3.92
CA ASN A 55 -2.03 -22.39 4.51
C ASN A 55 -0.70 -21.62 4.49
N ILE A 56 -0.70 -20.33 4.15
CA ILE A 56 0.51 -19.53 4.28
C ILE A 56 0.88 -19.37 5.76
N LYS A 57 2.14 -19.68 6.09
CA LYS A 57 2.71 -19.49 7.43
C LYS A 57 3.97 -18.63 7.39
N THR A 58 4.66 -18.69 6.26
CA THR A 58 5.90 -17.96 6.03
C THR A 58 5.84 -17.16 4.73
N TYR A 59 6.69 -16.15 4.62
CA TYR A 59 6.87 -15.36 3.42
C TYR A 59 8.32 -15.36 2.93
N ASP A 60 8.49 -15.20 1.61
CA ASP A 60 9.75 -14.80 0.98
C ASP A 60 9.72 -13.29 0.72
N PRO A 61 10.69 -12.50 1.24
CA PRO A 61 10.75 -11.06 1.02
C PRO A 61 10.70 -10.58 -0.44
N ASN A 62 11.00 -11.44 -1.40
CA ASN A 62 11.03 -11.08 -2.82
C ASN A 62 9.78 -11.49 -3.59
N THR A 63 8.83 -12.16 -2.93
CA THR A 63 7.63 -12.69 -3.57
C THR A 63 6.39 -11.98 -3.00
N PRO A 64 5.64 -11.24 -3.82
CA PRO A 64 4.38 -10.65 -3.39
C PRO A 64 3.39 -11.72 -2.92
N ILE A 65 2.70 -11.41 -1.82
CA ILE A 65 1.59 -12.20 -1.28
C ILE A 65 0.29 -11.52 -1.67
N GLU A 66 -0.67 -12.33 -2.11
CA GLU A 66 -2.02 -11.88 -2.40
C GLU A 66 -2.84 -11.74 -1.11
N VAL A 67 -3.26 -10.52 -0.80
CA VAL A 67 -4.11 -10.20 0.32
C VAL A 67 -5.52 -9.94 -0.21
N THR A 68 -6.48 -10.73 0.24
CA THR A 68 -7.85 -10.66 -0.28
C THR A 68 -8.80 -10.09 0.76
N ILE A 69 -9.54 -9.06 0.37
CA ILE A 69 -10.69 -8.57 1.13
C ILE A 69 -11.94 -9.21 0.53
N SER A 70 -12.75 -9.82 1.38
CA SER A 70 -13.97 -10.51 0.97
C SER A 70 -15.17 -10.06 1.81
N GLY A 71 -16.34 -10.24 1.23
CA GLY A 71 -17.64 -9.97 1.86
C GLY A 71 -18.77 -10.13 0.85
N ILE A 72 -20.01 -10.02 1.34
CA ILE A 72 -21.22 -10.18 0.51
C ILE A 72 -21.77 -8.85 -0.03
N ALA A 73 -21.17 -7.73 0.35
CA ALA A 73 -21.57 -6.38 -0.05
C ALA A 73 -20.39 -5.64 -0.68
N SER A 74 -20.67 -4.65 -1.52
CA SER A 74 -19.65 -3.68 -1.96
C SER A 74 -19.11 -2.86 -0.80
N TYR A 75 -18.02 -2.14 -1.03
CA TYR A 75 -17.47 -1.18 -0.09
C TYR A 75 -17.06 0.09 -0.84
N THR A 76 -16.76 1.17 -0.15
CA THR A 76 -16.35 2.44 -0.79
C THR A 76 -14.90 2.78 -0.48
N GLU A 77 -14.49 2.59 0.76
CA GLU A 77 -13.16 2.96 1.21
C GLU A 77 -12.53 1.85 2.05
N ILE A 78 -11.21 1.73 1.96
CA ILE A 78 -10.40 0.88 2.79
C ILE A 78 -9.15 1.63 3.26
N VAL A 79 -8.69 1.28 4.46
CA VAL A 79 -7.27 1.41 4.85
C VAL A 79 -6.79 0.04 5.29
N LEU A 80 -5.57 -0.36 4.89
CA LEU A 80 -5.01 -1.67 5.19
C LEU A 80 -3.48 -1.59 5.29
N TYR A 81 -2.92 -2.26 6.29
CA TYR A 81 -1.47 -2.34 6.46
C TYR A 81 -1.10 -3.64 7.17
N ALA A 82 0.16 -4.03 7.05
CA ALA A 82 0.73 -5.15 7.77
C ALA A 82 1.55 -4.63 8.95
N ALA A 83 1.43 -5.24 10.13
CA ALA A 83 2.22 -4.90 11.32
C ALA A 83 2.28 -6.07 12.32
N GLN A 84 3.16 -5.99 13.31
CA GLN A 84 3.20 -6.96 14.42
C GLN A 84 1.98 -6.80 15.35
N PHE A 85 1.50 -5.56 15.54
CA PHE A 85 0.33 -5.23 16.37
C PHE A 85 -0.49 -4.10 15.72
N GLN A 86 -1.78 -4.03 16.04
CA GLN A 86 -2.73 -3.09 15.41
C GLN A 86 -2.27 -1.63 15.47
N TYR A 87 -1.88 -1.11 16.63
CA TYR A 87 -1.54 0.32 16.79
C TYR A 87 -0.07 0.65 16.53
N HIS A 88 0.67 -0.26 15.90
CA HIS A 88 2.09 -0.12 15.72
C HIS A 88 2.39 0.87 14.60
N GLN A 89 3.12 1.95 14.90
CA GLN A 89 3.52 3.00 13.93
C GLN A 89 4.73 2.60 13.09
N ASN A 90 4.92 1.29 12.89
CA ASN A 90 5.92 0.73 12.00
C ASN A 90 5.23 -0.40 11.24
N HIS A 91 4.59 -0.01 10.16
CA HIS A 91 3.96 -0.85 9.17
C HIS A 91 5.04 -1.47 8.28
N THR A 92 4.78 -2.66 7.80
CA THR A 92 5.80 -3.47 7.15
C THR A 92 5.38 -3.94 5.75
N GLY A 93 6.39 -4.22 4.94
CA GLY A 93 6.24 -4.48 3.52
C GLY A 93 5.73 -3.29 2.73
N THR A 94 5.34 -3.54 1.48
CA THR A 94 4.94 -2.50 0.53
C THR A 94 3.82 -3.02 -0.36
N TRP A 95 2.80 -2.20 -0.59
CA TRP A 95 1.76 -2.52 -1.57
C TRP A 95 2.28 -2.28 -2.98
N VAL A 96 2.09 -3.25 -3.87
CA VAL A 96 2.62 -3.24 -5.23
C VAL A 96 1.52 -3.55 -6.24
N GLU A 97 1.73 -3.15 -7.49
CA GLU A 97 0.79 -3.41 -8.61
C GLU A 97 -0.64 -2.93 -8.34
N LEU A 98 -0.78 -1.76 -7.69
CA LEU A 98 -2.08 -1.15 -7.42
C LEU A 98 -2.73 -0.66 -8.72
N ASN A 99 -4.04 -0.90 -8.83
CA ASN A 99 -4.86 -0.30 -9.89
C ASN A 99 -5.28 1.13 -9.51
N ASP A 100 -6.07 1.78 -10.39
CA ASP A 100 -6.48 3.19 -10.22
C ASP A 100 -7.39 3.47 -9.01
N ASP A 101 -7.94 2.44 -8.37
CA ASP A 101 -8.83 2.56 -7.22
C ASP A 101 -8.09 2.70 -5.88
N TYR A 102 -6.79 2.39 -5.85
CA TYR A 102 -6.00 2.35 -4.62
C TYR A 102 -4.74 3.23 -4.73
N THR A 103 -4.24 3.61 -3.57
CA THR A 103 -3.00 4.35 -3.41
C THR A 103 -2.35 3.99 -2.08
N THR A 104 -1.14 4.48 -1.86
CA THR A 104 -0.48 4.41 -0.55
C THR A 104 -0.59 5.76 0.14
N LEU A 105 -0.73 5.73 1.46
CA LEU A 105 -0.80 6.94 2.29
C LEU A 105 0.60 7.46 2.60
N ASP A 106 1.38 7.81 1.58
CA ASP A 106 2.76 8.30 1.71
C ASP A 106 2.90 9.83 1.70
N GLY A 107 1.82 10.57 1.99
CA GLY A 107 1.82 12.03 1.98
C GLY A 107 2.66 12.63 3.12
N ASN A 108 2.36 13.89 3.46
CA ASN A 108 3.19 14.64 4.40
C ASN A 108 2.73 14.57 5.86
N ASP A 109 1.43 14.45 6.12
CA ASP A 109 0.85 14.32 7.48
C ASP A 109 -0.54 13.66 7.47
N GLU A 110 -1.06 13.23 8.64
CA GLU A 110 -2.37 12.56 8.77
C GLU A 110 -3.58 13.40 8.29
N LYS A 111 -3.42 14.70 7.98
CA LYS A 111 -4.51 15.58 7.47
C LYS A 111 -4.46 15.79 5.96
N ALA A 112 -3.31 15.53 5.34
CA ALA A 112 -3.07 15.65 3.91
C ALA A 112 -3.86 14.60 3.09
N ASP A 113 -3.85 14.78 1.77
CA ASP A 113 -4.38 13.82 0.80
C ASP A 113 -3.30 13.56 -0.27
N PRO A 114 -2.64 12.39 -0.27
CA PRO A 114 -2.76 11.29 0.71
C PRO A 114 -2.24 11.67 2.10
N ALA A 115 -2.64 10.93 3.14
CA ALA A 115 -2.16 11.11 4.51
C ALA A 115 -0.68 10.70 4.68
N GLY A 116 0.01 11.17 5.72
CA GLY A 116 1.45 11.05 5.96
C GLY A 116 1.93 9.78 6.65
N CYS A 117 1.35 8.65 6.28
CA CYS A 117 1.66 7.34 6.84
C CYS A 117 2.96 6.74 6.29
N GLY A 118 3.62 7.41 5.34
CA GLY A 118 4.96 7.02 4.87
C GLY A 118 6.00 7.03 6.00
N SER A 119 5.80 7.84 7.04
CA SER A 119 6.59 7.81 8.27
C SER A 119 6.48 6.50 9.05
N TYR A 120 5.40 5.74 8.85
CA TYR A 120 5.20 4.41 9.45
C TYR A 120 5.74 3.30 8.55
N GLY A 121 6.17 3.62 7.32
CA GLY A 121 6.65 2.67 6.34
C GLY A 121 6.24 3.12 4.94
N LYS A 122 7.23 3.43 4.09
CA LYS A 122 6.96 3.90 2.73
C LYS A 122 6.24 2.83 1.93
N GLY A 123 5.07 3.19 1.40
CA GLY A 123 4.19 2.31 0.64
C GLY A 123 3.53 1.21 1.47
N ALA A 124 3.64 1.24 2.80
CA ALA A 124 3.16 0.16 3.68
C ALA A 124 1.67 0.29 4.05
N THR A 125 1.11 1.49 3.92
CA THR A 125 -0.30 1.77 4.24
C THR A 125 -1.10 1.95 2.96
N LEU A 126 -1.93 0.97 2.62
CA LEU A 126 -2.86 1.03 1.50
C LEU A 126 -4.07 1.88 1.86
N SER A 127 -4.60 2.59 0.87
CA SER A 127 -5.91 3.21 0.97
C SER A 127 -6.66 3.22 -0.36
N SER A 128 -7.99 3.33 -0.30
CA SER A 128 -8.76 3.75 -1.48
C SER A 128 -8.40 5.17 -1.89
N LYS A 129 -8.29 5.41 -3.20
CA LYS A 129 -8.00 6.75 -3.76
C LYS A 129 -9.21 7.70 -3.73
N ASN A 130 -10.40 7.13 -3.64
CA ASN A 130 -11.69 7.82 -3.64
C ASN A 130 -12.77 6.95 -2.97
N ASP A 131 -13.92 7.57 -2.70
CA ASP A 131 -15.12 6.97 -2.13
C ASP A 131 -16.03 6.23 -3.14
N LYS A 132 -15.57 6.01 -4.38
CA LYS A 132 -16.35 5.25 -5.37
C LYS A 132 -16.57 3.83 -4.86
N GLN A 133 -17.77 3.32 -5.09
CA GLN A 133 -18.16 1.95 -4.76
C GLN A 133 -17.28 0.94 -5.53
N LYS A 134 -16.77 -0.05 -4.81
CA LYS A 134 -15.87 -1.12 -5.27
C LYS A 134 -16.51 -2.48 -4.98
N ASN A 135 -16.29 -3.43 -5.89
CA ASN A 135 -16.82 -4.78 -5.76
C ASN A 135 -15.90 -5.65 -4.90
N LEU A 136 -16.50 -6.65 -4.24
CA LEU A 136 -15.79 -7.70 -3.53
C LEU A 136 -15.98 -9.06 -4.23
N PRO A 137 -15.02 -10.00 -4.09
CA PRO A 137 -13.74 -9.83 -3.41
C PRO A 137 -12.77 -8.93 -4.20
N VAL A 138 -11.84 -8.30 -3.49
CA VAL A 138 -10.67 -7.65 -4.11
C VAL A 138 -9.40 -8.33 -3.61
N THR A 139 -8.47 -8.59 -4.52
CA THR A 139 -7.16 -9.15 -4.23
C THR A 139 -6.09 -8.12 -4.57
N LEU A 140 -5.21 -7.86 -3.61
CA LEU A 140 -4.16 -6.85 -3.66
C LEU A 140 -2.82 -7.51 -3.38
N LYS A 141 -1.75 -7.02 -4.00
CA LYS A 141 -0.42 -7.60 -3.81
C LYS A 141 0.38 -6.81 -2.79
N TRP A 142 0.87 -7.52 -1.78
CA TRP A 142 1.74 -7.00 -0.74
C TRP A 142 3.11 -7.68 -0.83
N LEU A 143 4.16 -6.89 -1.03
CA LEU A 143 5.54 -7.34 -1.00
C LEU A 143 6.05 -7.33 0.45
N PRO A 144 6.48 -8.47 1.02
CA PRO A 144 6.97 -8.52 2.39
C PRO A 144 8.27 -7.72 2.61
N PRO A 145 8.61 -7.34 3.86
CA PRO A 145 9.83 -6.60 4.13
C PRO A 145 11.09 -7.44 3.82
N VAL A 146 12.09 -6.80 3.21
CA VAL A 146 13.43 -7.38 3.00
C VAL A 146 14.16 -7.71 4.29
N GLN A 147 13.97 -6.89 5.33
CA GLN A 147 14.46 -7.17 6.66
C GLN A 147 13.35 -7.85 7.46
N PRO A 148 13.49 -9.13 7.75
CA PRO A 148 12.44 -9.89 8.42
C PRO A 148 12.30 -9.43 9.87
N LEU A 149 11.05 -9.39 10.33
CA LEU A 149 10.72 -9.08 11.71
C LEU A 149 10.79 -10.36 12.56
N ASN A 150 11.11 -10.20 13.85
CA ASN A 150 11.24 -11.33 14.77
C ASN A 150 9.88 -11.97 15.12
N ASP A 151 8.78 -11.24 14.96
CA ASP A 151 7.44 -11.72 15.27
C ASP A 151 6.57 -11.87 14.02
N SER A 152 5.45 -12.57 14.21
CA SER A 152 4.41 -12.75 13.20
C SER A 152 3.77 -11.41 12.84
N ILE A 153 3.59 -11.19 11.54
CA ILE A 153 2.94 -10.01 10.97
C ILE A 153 1.49 -10.38 10.65
N LYS A 154 0.55 -9.52 11.05
CA LYS A 154 -0.87 -9.59 10.68
C LYS A 154 -1.25 -8.39 9.84
N PHE A 155 -2.37 -8.50 9.13
CA PHE A 155 -2.96 -7.37 8.43
C PHE A 155 -4.08 -6.79 9.28
N TYR A 156 -4.09 -5.46 9.36
CA TYR A 156 -5.09 -4.68 10.08
C TYR A 156 -5.65 -3.63 9.14
N GLY A 157 -6.95 -3.39 9.21
CA GLY A 157 -7.58 -2.40 8.36
C GLY A 157 -8.96 -1.98 8.81
N ILE A 158 -9.50 -0.99 8.13
CA ILE A 158 -10.91 -0.58 8.23
C ILE A 158 -11.50 -0.65 6.82
N VAL A 159 -12.67 -1.29 6.70
CA VAL A 159 -13.46 -1.34 5.47
C VAL A 159 -14.77 -0.58 5.71
N VAL A 160 -15.05 0.42 4.86
CA VAL A 160 -16.24 1.27 4.94
C VAL A 160 -17.26 0.84 3.90
N GLN A 161 -18.48 0.56 4.34
CA GLN A 161 -19.55 0.11 3.45
C GLN A 161 -19.95 1.19 2.42
N GLY A 162 -19.96 2.46 2.83
CA GLY A 162 -20.36 3.60 2.01
C GLY A 162 -21.08 4.68 2.80
N GLY A 163 -20.61 5.93 2.70
CA GLY A 163 -21.17 7.06 3.42
C GLY A 163 -21.33 6.78 4.93
N ASN A 164 -22.41 7.30 5.52
CA ASN A 164 -22.69 7.13 6.95
C ASN A 164 -23.27 5.74 7.33
N GLN A 165 -23.09 4.71 6.48
CA GLN A 165 -23.66 3.38 6.73
C GLN A 165 -22.83 2.54 7.72
N GLY A 166 -21.62 2.96 8.05
CA GLY A 166 -20.77 2.30 9.01
C GLY A 166 -19.56 1.62 8.38
N PHE A 167 -18.68 1.16 9.26
CA PHE A 167 -17.42 0.53 8.89
C PHE A 167 -17.11 -0.65 9.82
N LYS A 168 -16.18 -1.50 9.40
CA LYS A 168 -15.68 -2.61 10.22
C LYS A 168 -14.16 -2.61 10.26
N MET A 169 -13.61 -2.85 11.44
CA MET A 169 -12.21 -3.21 11.59
C MET A 169 -12.02 -4.67 11.15
N VAL A 170 -11.08 -4.89 10.25
CA VAL A 170 -10.72 -6.22 9.75
C VAL A 170 -9.30 -6.56 10.20
N THR A 171 -9.10 -7.82 10.56
CA THR A 171 -7.79 -8.38 10.91
C THR A 171 -7.66 -9.76 10.31
N THR A 172 -6.45 -10.17 9.93
CA THR A 172 -6.22 -11.59 9.60
C THR A 172 -6.23 -12.42 10.88
N ASP A 173 -6.83 -13.61 10.82
CA ASP A 173 -6.85 -14.54 11.95
C ASP A 173 -5.44 -15.07 12.26
N VAL A 174 -4.70 -15.38 11.20
CA VAL A 174 -3.32 -15.84 11.23
C VAL A 174 -2.37 -14.73 10.78
N GLY A 175 -1.16 -14.75 11.34
CA GLY A 175 -0.06 -13.93 10.83
C GLY A 175 0.97 -14.79 10.09
N VAL A 176 1.92 -14.12 9.44
CA VAL A 176 3.01 -14.75 8.68
C VAL A 176 4.37 -14.30 9.22
N THR A 177 5.34 -15.21 9.21
CA THR A 177 6.74 -14.92 9.59
C THR A 177 7.66 -15.06 8.38
N ALA A 178 8.90 -14.58 8.47
CA ALA A 178 9.85 -14.82 7.38
C ALA A 178 10.25 -16.30 7.31
N ALA A 179 10.31 -16.87 6.10
CA ALA A 179 10.77 -18.25 5.91
C ALA A 179 12.24 -18.44 6.31
N ASN A 180 13.05 -17.40 6.14
CA ASN A 180 14.42 -17.31 6.61
C ASN A 180 14.67 -15.89 7.13
N PRO A 181 14.94 -15.69 8.44
CA PRO A 181 15.20 -14.36 9.00
C PRO A 181 16.55 -13.75 8.54
N TRP A 182 17.35 -14.49 7.78
CA TRP A 182 18.59 -14.03 7.17
C TRP A 182 18.61 -14.45 5.70
N PRO A 183 17.83 -13.79 4.82
CA PRO A 183 17.91 -14.08 3.41
C PRO A 183 19.34 -13.80 2.97
N GLU A 184 20.04 -14.82 2.46
CA GLU A 184 21.26 -14.60 1.69
C GLU A 184 20.87 -13.61 0.60
N THR A 185 21.32 -12.36 0.71
CA THR A 185 21.15 -11.37 -0.36
C THR A 185 21.68 -12.05 -1.61
N LYS A 186 20.81 -12.45 -2.53
CA LYS A 186 21.24 -12.76 -3.89
C LYS A 186 21.83 -11.47 -4.40
N ARG A 187 23.16 -11.32 -4.30
CA ARG A 187 23.91 -10.23 -4.88
C ARG A 187 23.46 -10.17 -6.33
N GLN A 188 22.71 -9.14 -6.70
CA GLN A 188 22.49 -8.82 -8.10
C GLN A 188 23.89 -8.67 -8.72
N ASN A 189 24.23 -9.63 -9.58
CA ASN A 189 25.41 -9.74 -10.44
C ASN A 189 26.39 -8.56 -10.37
N SER A 190 27.47 -8.70 -9.58
CA SER A 190 28.67 -7.85 -9.68
C SER A 190 29.58 -8.25 -10.86
N ALA A 191 29.09 -9.04 -11.82
CA ALA A 191 29.88 -9.58 -12.92
C ALA A 191 30.11 -8.61 -14.09
N THR A 192 29.58 -7.37 -14.06
CA THR A 192 29.71 -6.42 -15.20
C THR A 192 30.57 -5.18 -14.93
N ARG A 193 31.33 -5.11 -13.83
CA ARG A 193 32.25 -3.97 -13.57
C ARG A 193 33.75 -4.31 -13.48
N HIS A 194 34.19 -5.42 -14.07
CA HIS A 194 35.62 -5.73 -14.21
C HIS A 194 36.11 -5.84 -15.66
N ALA A 195 35.26 -5.59 -16.66
CA ALA A 195 35.67 -5.62 -18.08
C ALA A 195 36.11 -4.25 -18.66
N ALA A 196 36.28 -3.21 -17.83
CA ALA A 196 36.64 -1.87 -18.30
C ALA A 196 37.92 -1.28 -17.64
N ALA A 197 38.81 -2.14 -17.13
CA ALA A 197 40.11 -1.71 -16.59
C ALA A 197 41.31 -2.52 -17.12
N ALA A 198 41.16 -3.19 -18.27
CA ALA A 198 42.23 -3.97 -18.88
C ALA A 198 42.42 -3.62 -20.37
N SER A 199 42.52 -2.32 -20.69
CA SER A 199 42.95 -1.86 -22.03
C SER A 199 43.63 -0.50 -21.97
N THR A 200 44.78 -0.38 -21.30
CA THR A 200 45.85 0.52 -21.77
C THR A 200 47.20 0.06 -21.20
N LEU A 201 47.85 -0.87 -21.89
CA LEU A 201 49.29 -1.04 -21.79
C LEU A 201 49.85 -1.01 -23.21
N LEU A 202 50.27 0.18 -23.65
CA LEU A 202 51.14 0.31 -24.81
C LEU A 202 52.12 1.46 -24.56
N VAL A 203 53.37 1.07 -24.29
CA VAL A 203 54.66 1.57 -24.80
C VAL A 203 54.70 3.09 -25.09
N ILE A 204 55.58 3.88 -24.47
CA ILE A 204 56.93 4.20 -24.98
C ILE A 204 57.76 4.89 -23.88
N ALA A 205 58.91 4.33 -23.54
CA ALA A 205 60.11 5.07 -23.09
C ALA A 205 61.29 4.25 -23.64
N GLY A 206 62.07 4.69 -24.62
CA GLY A 206 62.60 6.04 -24.82
C GLY A 206 64.11 5.96 -24.66
N ALA A 207 64.74 5.35 -25.67
CA ALA A 207 66.17 5.30 -26.01
C ALA A 207 67.21 5.74 -24.95
N LEU A 208 68.00 4.75 -24.51
CA LEU A 208 69.34 4.93 -23.93
C LEU A 208 70.33 5.17 -25.09
N VAL A 209 70.79 6.41 -25.32
CA VAL A 209 71.99 6.67 -26.15
C VAL A 209 72.84 7.78 -25.50
N THR A 210 74.06 7.37 -25.20
CA THR A 210 75.27 8.11 -24.79
C THR A 210 75.62 9.31 -25.65
N THR A 211 76.12 10.42 -25.06
CA THR A 211 77.34 11.17 -25.50
C THR A 211 77.86 12.09 -24.37
N PHE A 212 79.19 12.13 -24.23
CA PHE A 212 80.03 12.85 -23.26
C PHE A 212 80.05 14.39 -23.40
N ILE A 213 80.30 15.10 -22.29
CA ILE A 213 80.97 16.42 -22.25
C ILE A 213 81.99 16.40 -21.08
N ILE A 214 83.28 16.30 -21.42
CA ILE A 214 84.39 17.16 -20.92
C ILE A 214 85.33 17.35 -22.11
#